data_AF-A0A928N1W1-F1
#
_entry.id   AF-A0A928N1W1-F1
#
_cell.length_a   1.000
_cell.length_b   1.000
_cell.length_c   1.000
_cell.angle_alpha   90.00
_cell.angle_beta   90.00
_cell.angle_gamma   90.00
#
_symmetry.space_group_name_H-M   'P 1'
#
loop_
_entity.id
_entity.type
_entity.pdbx_description
1 polymer ?
#
loop_
_entity_poly.entity_id
_entity_poly.type
_entity_poly.pdbx_seq_one_letter_code
_entity_poly.pdbx_strand_id
1 'polypeptide(L)'
;MEIMNGLGMVFALLGAAISALLAGIGSAVGVGMAGEAAAGVVTEDPQKFGKVLILQLLPGTQGIYGLLIAFITLSQIGVLGGGADPISLAEGLLYFV
;
A
#
# COMPACT_ATOMS: atom_id res chain seq x y z
N MET A 1 -3.00 30.52 10.80
CA MET A 1 -3.23 29.98 9.44
C MET A 1 -2.12 29.02 9.04
N GLU A 2 -0.83 29.34 9.25
CA GLU A 2 0.28 28.43 8.93
C GLU A 2 0.28 27.08 9.68
N ILE A 3 -0.01 27.06 10.98
CA ILE A 3 -0.08 25.80 11.76
C ILE A 3 -1.13 24.85 11.20
N MET A 4 -2.27 25.37 10.75
CA MET A 4 -3.38 24.56 10.21
C MET A 4 -3.02 23.92 8.87
N ASN A 5 -2.26 24.63 8.04
CA ASN A 5 -1.75 24.11 6.77
C ASN A 5 -0.62 23.09 6.98
N GLY A 6 0.23 23.30 7.99
CA GLY A 6 1.24 22.31 8.40
C GLY A 6 0.63 20.99 8.84
N LEU A 7 -0.49 21.02 9.58
CA LEU A 7 -1.24 19.82 9.95
C LEU A 7 -1.84 19.10 8.74
N GLY A 8 -2.34 19.83 7.73
CA GLY A 8 -2.85 19.24 6.48
C GLY A 8 -1.80 18.37 5.78
N MET A 9 -0.58 18.90 5.63
CA MET A 9 0.55 18.15 5.07
C MET A 9 0.90 16.90 5.89
N VAL A 10 0.93 17.01 7.22
CA VAL A 10 1.23 15.88 8.12
C VAL A 10 0.22 14.75 7.94
N PHE A 11 -1.08 15.05 7.87
CA PHE A 11 -2.11 14.03 7.66
C PHE A 11 -2.02 13.36 6.29
N ALA A 12 -1.74 14.12 5.23
CA ALA A 12 -1.57 13.54 3.89
C ALA A 12 -0.37 12.59 3.81
N LEU A 13 0.76 12.96 4.41
CA LEU A 13 1.95 12.11 4.48
C LEU A 13 1.71 10.86 5.34
N LEU A 14 1.00 11.02 6.46
CA LEU A 14 0.65 9.90 7.33
C LEU A 14 -0.29 8.91 6.62
N GLY A 15 -1.27 9.41 5.87
CA GLY A 15 -2.17 8.60 5.03
C GLY A 15 -1.41 7.79 3.98
N ALA A 16 -0.49 8.43 3.24
CA ALA A 16 0.36 7.75 2.28
C ALA A 16 1.23 6.66 2.94
N ALA A 17 1.85 6.96 4.08
CA ALA A 17 2.69 6.01 4.80
C ALA A 17 1.90 4.80 5.31
N ILE A 18 0.74 5.03 5.93
CA ILE A 18 -0.10 3.96 6.49
C ILE A 18 -0.69 3.09 5.38
N SER A 19 -1.13 3.68 4.26
CA SER A 19 -1.62 2.94 3.10
C SER A 19 -0.59 1.93 2.59
N ALA A 20 0.66 2.37 2.38
CA ALA A 20 1.71 1.48 1.92
C ALA A 20 2.09 0.43 2.99
N LEU A 21 2.23 0.85 4.24
CA LEU A 21 2.74 -0.02 5.31
C LEU A 21 1.73 -1.10 5.71
N LEU A 22 0.48 -0.75 5.96
CA LEU A 22 -0.53 -1.72 6.37
C LEU A 22 -0.87 -2.70 5.23
N ALA A 23 -1.02 -2.18 4.00
CA ALA A 23 -1.26 -3.05 2.85
C ALA A 23 -0.06 -3.96 2.55
N GLY A 24 1.17 -3.44 2.68
CA GLY A 24 2.39 -4.22 2.54
C GLY A 24 2.52 -5.33 3.57
N ILE A 25 2.22 -5.05 4.84
CA ILE A 25 2.21 -6.07 5.91
C ILE A 25 1.14 -7.14 5.64
N GLY A 26 -0.10 -6.73 5.38
CA GLY A 26 -1.19 -7.67 5.08
C GLY A 26 -0.89 -8.54 3.86
N SER A 27 -0.31 -7.94 2.82
CA SER A 27 0.18 -8.63 1.63
C SER A 27 1.26 -9.65 1.96
N ALA A 28 2.29 -9.29 2.73
CA ALA A 28 3.37 -10.19 3.09
C ALA A 28 2.89 -11.39 3.91
N VAL A 29 1.97 -11.17 4.85
CA VAL A 29 1.36 -12.23 5.66
C VAL A 29 0.53 -13.17 4.79
N GLY A 30 -0.39 -12.63 3.98
CA GLY A 30 -1.20 -13.45 3.08
C GLY A 30 -0.35 -14.20 2.06
N VAL A 31 0.75 -13.57 1.60
CA VAL A 31 1.70 -14.21 0.72
C VAL A 31 2.40 -15.38 1.42
N GLY A 32 2.92 -15.19 2.64
CA GLY A 32 3.55 -16.27 3.40
C GLY A 32 2.63 -17.48 3.62
N MET A 33 1.39 -17.23 4.03
CA MET A 33 0.40 -18.30 4.29
C MET A 33 0.06 -19.10 3.02
N ALA A 34 -0.18 -18.42 1.90
CA ALA A 34 -0.43 -19.11 0.63
C ALA A 34 0.82 -19.91 0.18
N GLY A 35 2.02 -19.46 0.55
CA GLY A 35 3.29 -20.03 0.10
C GLY A 35 3.60 -21.34 0.82
N GLU A 36 3.35 -21.36 2.13
CA GLU A 36 3.43 -22.56 2.95
C GLU A 36 2.46 -23.65 2.45
N ALA A 37 1.21 -23.27 2.16
CA ALA A 37 0.22 -24.19 1.60
C ALA A 37 0.61 -24.67 0.18
N ALA A 38 1.10 -23.76 -0.67
CA ALA A 38 1.56 -24.07 -2.01
C ALA A 38 2.74 -25.05 -2.01
N ALA A 39 3.70 -24.87 -1.10
CA ALA A 39 4.84 -25.77 -0.97
C ALA A 39 4.38 -27.20 -0.66
N GLY A 40 3.45 -27.39 0.28
CA GLY A 40 2.89 -28.71 0.59
C GLY A 40 2.11 -29.35 -0.57
N VAL A 41 1.40 -28.54 -1.38
CA VAL A 41 0.73 -29.06 -2.59
C VAL A 41 1.74 -29.48 -3.64
N VAL A 42 2.82 -28.70 -3.84
CA VAL A 42 3.83 -28.96 -4.87
C VAL A 42 4.72 -30.16 -4.54
N THR A 43 4.92 -30.48 -3.25
CA THR A 43 5.61 -31.71 -2.85
C THR A 43 4.83 -32.97 -3.23
N GLU A 44 3.50 -32.92 -3.17
CA GLU A 44 2.62 -34.04 -3.54
C GLU A 44 2.34 -34.10 -5.05
N ASP A 45 2.12 -32.94 -5.69
CA ASP A 45 1.80 -32.84 -7.11
C ASP A 45 2.51 -31.63 -7.75
N PRO A 46 3.72 -31.83 -8.30
CA PRO A 46 4.51 -30.77 -8.91
C PRO A 46 3.83 -30.10 -10.12
N GLN A 47 2.89 -30.78 -10.79
CA GLN A 47 2.18 -30.23 -11.94
C GLN A 47 1.26 -29.06 -11.55
N LYS A 48 0.95 -28.92 -10.26
CA LYS A 48 0.11 -27.83 -9.73
C LYS A 48 0.86 -26.53 -9.44
N PHE A 49 2.18 -26.48 -9.58
CA PHE A 49 3.00 -25.29 -9.28
C PHE A 49 2.42 -23.98 -9.86
N GLY A 50 2.10 -23.97 -11.16
CA GLY A 50 1.57 -22.75 -11.80
C GLY A 50 0.22 -22.31 -11.22
N LYS A 51 -0.66 -23.24 -10.84
CA LYS A 51 -1.98 -22.91 -10.27
C LYS A 51 -1.83 -22.31 -8.87
N VAL A 52 -0.99 -22.91 -8.03
CA VAL A 52 -0.76 -22.40 -6.67
C VAL A 52 0.01 -21.07 -6.69
N LEU A 53 0.89 -20.85 -7.67
CA LEU A 53 1.55 -19.56 -7.87
C LEU A 53 0.55 -18.44 -8.19
N ILE A 54 -0.50 -18.71 -8.96
CA ILE A 54 -1.55 -17.70 -9.21
C ILE A 54 -2.32 -17.38 -7.93
N LEU A 55 -2.68 -18.40 -7.14
CA LEU A 55 -3.36 -18.20 -5.85
C LEU A 55 -2.49 -17.39 -4.87
N GLN A 56 -1.19 -17.63 -4.88
CA GLN A 56 -0.17 -16.90 -4.13
C GLN A 56 -0.08 -15.42 -4.51
N LEU A 57 -0.28 -15.07 -5.78
CA LEU A 57 -0.21 -13.69 -6.26
C LEU A 57 -1.41 -12.85 -5.81
N LEU A 58 -2.56 -13.46 -5.53
CA LEU A 58 -3.77 -12.75 -5.09
C LEU A 58 -3.54 -11.88 -3.84
N PRO A 59 -3.01 -12.39 -2.71
CA PRO A 59 -2.66 -11.54 -1.58
C PRO A 59 -1.53 -10.56 -1.90
N GLY A 60 -0.60 -10.92 -2.81
CA GLY A 60 0.50 -10.06 -3.25
C GLY A 60 0.06 -8.74 -3.89
N THR A 61 -1.13 -8.73 -4.52
CA THR A 61 -1.68 -7.50 -5.11
C THR A 61 -2.02 -6.43 -4.07
N GLN A 62 -2.28 -6.81 -2.82
CA GLN A 62 -2.64 -5.85 -1.77
C GLN A 62 -1.49 -4.87 -1.50
N GLY A 63 -0.26 -5.35 -1.50
CA GLY A 63 0.92 -4.48 -1.34
C GLY A 63 1.05 -3.49 -2.50
N ILE A 64 0.73 -3.92 -3.72
CA ILE A 64 0.77 -3.06 -4.92
C ILE A 64 -0.29 -1.96 -4.82
N TYR A 65 -1.52 -2.28 -4.38
CA TYR A 65 -2.57 -1.28 -4.22
C TYR A 65 -2.21 -0.22 -3.18
N GLY A 66 -1.71 -0.62 -2.00
CA GLY A 66 -1.32 0.34 -0.96
C GLY A 66 -0.15 1.23 -1.37
N LEU A 67 0.83 0.66 -2.09
CA LEU A 67 1.94 1.42 -2.66
C LEU A 67 1.48 2.39 -3.76
N LEU A 68 0.58 1.95 -4.64
CA LEU A 68 0.01 2.79 -5.70
C LEU A 68 -0.71 4.01 -5.12
N ILE A 69 -1.55 3.80 -4.09
CA ILE A 69 -2.24 4.89 -3.40
C ILE A 69 -1.24 5.84 -2.76
N ALA A 70 -0.19 5.35 -2.09
CA ALA A 70 0.85 6.20 -1.53
C ALA A 70 1.53 7.08 -2.59
N PHE A 71 1.89 6.50 -3.75
CA PHE A 71 2.47 7.26 -4.86
C PHE A 71 1.51 8.31 -5.44
N ILE A 72 0.24 7.96 -5.61
CA ILE A 72 -0.79 8.89 -6.09
C ILE A 72 -0.94 10.05 -5.11
N THR A 73 -1.03 9.78 -3.80
CA THR A 73 -1.12 10.82 -2.77
C THR A 73 0.09 11.74 -2.82
N LEU A 74 1.31 11.19 -2.80
CA LEU A 74 2.56 11.97 -2.84
C LEU A 74 2.70 12.82 -4.13
N SER A 75 2.17 12.33 -5.25
CA SER A 75 2.12 13.08 -6.50
C SER A 75 1.10 14.22 -6.44
N GLN A 76 -0.10 13.98 -5.89
CA GLN A 76 -1.16 14.98 -5.82
C GLN A 76 -0.83 16.11 -4.85
N ILE A 77 -0.12 15.82 -3.76
CA ILE A 77 0.31 16.83 -2.79
C ILE A 77 1.60 17.56 -3.19
N GLY A 78 2.11 17.31 -4.40
CA GLY A 78 3.25 18.04 -4.96
C GLY A 78 4.63 17.64 -4.41
N VAL A 79 4.70 16.69 -3.48
CA VAL A 79 5.96 16.21 -2.87
C VAL A 79 6.89 15.58 -3.90
N LEU A 80 6.35 14.82 -4.86
CA LEU A 80 7.14 14.24 -5.95
C LEU A 80 7.37 15.21 -7.12
N GLY A 81 6.62 16.31 -7.19
CA GLY A 81 6.63 17.27 -8.30
C GLY A 81 7.44 18.55 -8.04
N GLY A 82 7.99 18.73 -6.84
CA GLY A 82 8.81 19.90 -6.48
C GLY A 82 8.03 21.18 -6.17
N GLY A 83 6.70 21.12 -6.14
CA GLY A 83 5.80 22.23 -5.79
C GLY A 83 4.76 21.75 -4.80
N ALA A 84 5.12 21.70 -3.52
CA ALA A 84 4.18 21.36 -2.46
C ALA A 84 3.36 22.61 -2.11
N ASP A 85 2.20 22.76 -2.76
CA ASP A 85 1.26 23.81 -2.40
C ASP A 85 0.71 23.60 -0.97
N PRO A 86 0.38 24.68 -0.24
CA PRO A 86 -0.18 24.56 1.09
C PRO A 86 -1.52 23.80 1.04
N ILE A 87 -1.57 22.65 1.71
CA ILE A 87 -2.76 21.81 1.79
C ILE A 87 -3.57 22.23 3.01
N SER A 88 -4.89 22.34 2.88
CA SER A 88 -5.76 22.61 4.03
C SER A 88 -5.83 21.40 4.97
N LEU A 89 -6.24 21.62 6.23
CA LEU A 89 -6.47 20.52 7.17
C LEU A 89 -7.51 19.51 6.62
N ALA A 90 -8.58 20.02 6.02
CA ALA A 90 -9.67 19.18 5.50
C ALA A 90 -9.17 18.24 4.40
N GLU A 91 -8.41 18.75 3.44
CA GLU A 91 -7.79 17.94 2.38
C GLU A 91 -6.79 16.94 2.95
N GLY A 92 -5.96 17.35 3.91
CA GLY A 92 -5.02 16.44 4.58
C GLY A 92 -5.72 15.25 5.25
N LEU A 93 -6.85 15.51 5.92
CA LEU A 93 -7.66 14.47 6.54
C LEU A 93 -8.34 13.55 5.52
N LEU A 94 -8.70 14.07 4.33
CA LEU A 94 -9.25 13.23 3.25
C LEU A 94 -8.23 12.23 2.70
N TYR A 95 -6.94 12.58 2.69
CA TYR A 95 -5.88 11.62 2.32
C TYR A 95 -5.56 10.62 3.43
N PHE A 96 -5.92 10.92 4.68
CA PHE A 96 -5.63 10.08 5.84
C PHE A 96 -6.66 8.95 6.05
N VAL A 97 -7.93 9.18 5.71
CA VAL A 97 -9.06 8.24 5.90
C VAL A 97 -9.30 7.45 4.62
#